data_AF-A0A533UA26-F1
#
_entry.id   AF-A0A533UA26-F1
#
_cell.length_a   1.000
_cell.length_b   1.000
_cell.length_c   1.000
_cell.angle_alpha   90.00
_cell.angle_beta   90.00
_cell.angle_gamma   90.00
#
_symmetry.space_group_name_H-M   'P 1'
#
loop_
_entity.id
_entity.type
_entity.pdbx_description
1 polymer ?
#
loop_
_entity_poly.entity_id
_entity_poly.type
_entity_poly.pdbx_seq_one_letter_code
_entity_poly.pdbx_strand_id
1 'polypeptide(L)' 'MGYEQILIVVIVIAAIIFGAKKIPELARTLGKAKGEFEKGKIESEKELKDFKDKEDLK' A
#
# COMPACT_ATOMS: atom_id res chain seq x y z
N MET A 1 -6.19 -28.78 17.72
CA MET A 1 -7.60 -28.44 17.44
C MET A 1 -8.10 -27.37 18.42
N GLY A 2 -7.54 -26.15 18.37
CA GLY A 2 -7.88 -25.10 19.36
C GLY A 2 -7.35 -23.71 19.01
N TYR A 3 -6.24 -23.66 18.24
CA TYR A 3 -5.70 -22.42 17.68
C TYR A 3 -6.67 -21.73 16.70
N GLU A 4 -7.50 -22.50 15.99
CA GLU A 4 -8.48 -21.98 15.03
C GLU A 4 -9.53 -21.10 15.71
N GLN A 5 -10.03 -21.52 16.88
CA GLN A 5 -11.00 -20.75 17.65
C GLN A 5 -10.37 -19.46 18.21
N ILE A 6 -9.12 -19.53 18.66
CA ILE A 6 -8.37 -18.36 19.16
C ILE A 6 -8.21 -17.32 18.05
N LEU A 7 -7.83 -17.73 16.85
CA LEU A 7 -7.69 -16.82 15.71
C LEU A 7 -9.01 -16.12 15.36
N ILE A 8 -10.12 -16.86 15.34
CA ILE A 8 -11.44 -16.29 15.05
C ILE A 8 -11.83 -15.26 16.12
N VAL A 9 -11.66 -15.58 17.41
CA VAL A 9 -11.98 -14.66 18.51
C VAL A 9 -11.16 -13.37 18.42
N VAL A 10 -9.86 -13.48 18.14
CA VAL A 10 -8.98 -12.31 17.98
C VAL A 10 -9.44 -11.45 16.80
N ILE A 11 -9.77 -12.05 15.66
CA ILE A 11 -10.25 -11.32 14.48
C ILE A 11 -11.57 -10.61 14.77
N VAL A 12 -12.49 -11.25 15.48
CA VAL A 12 -13.79 -10.65 15.85
C VAL A 12 -13.60 -9.47 16.82
N ILE A 13 -12.77 -9.62 17.85
CA ILE A 13 -12.46 -8.52 18.78
C ILE A 13 -11.81 -7.36 18.03
N ALA A 14 -10.83 -7.63 17.18
CA ALA A 14 -10.21 -6.62 16.33
C ALA A 14 -11.26 -5.94 15.43
N ALA A 15 -12.16 -6.70 14.79
CA ALA A 15 -13.21 -6.14 13.94
C ALA A 15 -14.22 -5.28 14.71
N ILE A 16 -14.48 -5.55 16.00
CA ILE A 16 -15.32 -4.71 16.86
C ILE A 16 -14.61 -3.41 17.22
N ILE A 17 -13.34 -3.49 17.65
CA ILE A 17 -12.53 -2.33 18.04
C ILE A 17 -12.30 -1.39 16.85
N PHE A 18 -11.87 -1.97 15.72
CA PHE A 18 -11.65 -1.20 14.49
C PHE A 18 -12.97 -0.85 13.79
N GLY A 19 -14.02 -1.64 13.97
CA GLY A 19 -15.26 -1.52 13.24
C GLY A 19 -15.15 -2.07 11.81
N ALA A 20 -16.20 -2.73 11.33
CA ALA A 20 -16.25 -3.36 10.00
C ALA A 20 -15.97 -2.39 8.83
N LYS A 21 -16.15 -1.08 9.04
CA LYS A 21 -15.88 -0.04 8.02
C LYS A 21 -14.42 0.41 7.95
N LYS A 22 -13.60 0.24 9.01
CA LYS A 22 -12.21 0.74 9.00
C LYS A 22 -11.28 -0.12 8.16
N ILE A 23 -11.46 -1.45 8.15
CA ILE A 23 -10.68 -2.36 7.31
C ILE A 23 -10.76 -1.96 5.82
N PRO A 24 -11.95 -1.80 5.20
CA PRO A 24 -12.04 -1.39 3.80
C PRO A 24 -11.62 0.06 3.55
N GLU A 25 -11.79 0.96 4.52
CA GLU A 25 -11.33 2.35 4.44
C GLU A 25 -9.79 2.45 4.40
N LEU A 26 -9.12 1.69 5.27
CA LEU A 26 -7.66 1.56 5.30
C LEU A 26 -7.14 0.95 4.00
N ALA A 27 -7.74 -0.17 3.54
CA ALA A 27 -7.36 -0.79 2.28
C ALA A 27 -7.49 0.17 1.08
N ARG A 28 -8.57 0.96 1.02
CA ARG A 28 -8.76 1.99 -0.01
C ARG A 28 -7.72 3.10 0.06
N THR A 29 -7.44 3.62 1.25
CA THR A 29 -6.46 4.71 1.44
C THR A 29 -5.05 4.24 1.14
N LEU A 30 -4.66 3.07 1.65
CA LEU A 30 -3.37 2.44 1.36
C LEU A 30 -3.22 2.11 -0.12
N GLY A 31 -4.28 1.60 -0.76
CA GLY A 31 -4.29 1.32 -2.19
C GLY A 31 -4.07 2.57 -3.04
N LYS A 32 -4.74 3.68 -2.69
CA LYS A 32 -4.51 4.98 -3.34
C LYS A 32 -3.08 5.48 -3.12
N ALA A 33 -2.60 5.46 -1.89
CA ALA A 33 -1.24 5.91 -1.56
C ALA A 33 -0.18 5.09 -2.30
N LYS A 34 -0.31 3.75 -2.33
CA LYS A 34 0.57 2.86 -3.10
C LYS A 34 0.52 3.17 -4.60
N GLY A 35 -0.67 3.38 -5.16
CA GLY A 35 -0.84 3.70 -6.57
C GLY A 35 -0.17 5.01 -6.97
N GLU A 36 -0.34 6.07 -6.19
CA GLU A 36 0.31 7.37 -6.44
C GLU A 36 1.84 7.28 -6.23
N PHE A 37 2.30 6.54 -5.22
CA PHE A 37 3.73 6.30 -5.00
C PHE A 37 4.38 5.57 -6.18
N GLU A 38 3.71 4.55 -6.73
CA GLU A 38 4.24 3.74 -7.83
C GLU A 38 4.29 4.54 -9.15
N LYS A 39 3.30 5.40 -9.40
CA LYS A 39 3.34 6.36 -10.51
C LYS A 39 4.50 7.34 -10.37
N GLY A 40 4.64 7.97 -9.19
CA GLY A 40 5.74 8.91 -8.93
C GLY A 40 7.12 8.26 -9.03
N LYS A 41 7.25 6.99 -8.63
CA LYS A 41 8.50 6.22 -8.81
C LYS A 41 8.84 6.04 -10.29
N ILE A 42 7.86 5.66 -11.12
CA ILE A 42 8.07 5.47 -12.56
C ILE A 42 8.43 6.80 -13.24
N GLU A 43 7.74 7.89 -12.91
CA GLU A 43 8.04 9.22 -13.44
C GLU A 43 9.45 9.66 -13.03
N SER A 44 9.83 9.49 -11.77
CA SER A 44 11.15 9.84 -11.26
C SER A 44 12.27 9.03 -11.93
N GLU A 45 12.06 7.73 -12.15
CA GLU A 45 13.01 6.87 -12.88
C GLU A 45 13.18 7.31 -14.34
N LYS A 46 12.08 7.68 -15.00
CA LYS A 46 12.08 8.18 -16.38
C LYS A 46 12.81 9.51 -16.48
N GLU A 47 12.52 10.45 -15.57
CA GLU A 47 13.23 11.73 -15.49
C GLU A 47 14.74 11.50 -15.28
N LEU A 48 15.13 10.65 -14.32
CA LEU A 48 16.54 10.33 -14.08
C LEU A 48 17.23 9.79 -15.34
N LYS A 49 16.56 8.91 -16.09
CA LYS A 49 17.08 8.35 -17.33
C LYS A 49 17.22 9.43 -18.41
N ASP A 50 16.22 10.27 -18.58
CA ASP A 50 16.23 11.36 -19.55
C ASP A 50 17.31 12.42 -19.21
N PHE A 51 17.60 12.66 -17.93
CA PHE A 51 18.72 13.51 -17.50
C PHE A 51 20.06 12.88 -17.86
N LYS A 52 20.23 11.59 -17.60
CA LYS A 52 21.48 10.86 -17.86
C LYS A 52 21.78 10.78 -19.37
N ASP A 53 20.78 10.43 -20.17
CA ASP A 53 20.87 10.38 -21.63
C ASP A 53 21.22 11.76 -22.24
N LYS A 54 20.81 12.87 -21.60
CA LYS A 54 21.19 14.24 -22.02
C LYS A 54 22.60 14.67 -21.60
N GLU A 55 23.12 14.16 -20.49
CA GLU A 55 24.52 14.40 -20.09
C GLU A 55 25.49 13.65 -21.00
N ASP A 56 25.15 12.42 -21.41
CA ASP A 56 25.99 11.59 -22.29
C ASP A 56 26.05 12.12 -23.75
N LEU A 57 25.10 12.96 -24.16
CA LEU A 57 25.03 13.60 -25.49
C LEU A 57 25.76 14.96 -25.57
N LYS A 58 26.30 15.47 -24.46
CA LYS A 58 27.05 16.73 -24.37
C LYS A 58 28.55 16.48 -24.41
#